data_AF-A0A1H2UZL1-F1
#
_entry.id   AF-A0A1H2UZL1-F1
#
_cell.length_a   1.000
_cell.length_b   1.000
_cell.length_c   1.000
_cell.angle_alpha   90.00
_cell.angle_beta   90.00
_cell.angle_gamma   90.00
#
_symmetry.space_group_name_H-M   'P 1'
#
loop_
_entity.id
_entity.type
_entity.pdbx_description
1 polymer ?
#
loop_
_entity_poly.entity_id
_entity_poly.type
_entity_poly.pdbx_seq_one_letter_code
_entity_poly.pdbx_strand_id
1 'polypeptide(L)'
;MTKTPDLLINNSILYRATQKYYDRRLEKFNIGYGQILFLMMIYENEGITMKELSRLGSFDKGTTTKGINKLESIGYVRLEENPHDKRSKLIYTTPKAEEILSMMYIIRKDWLQQLMRGIDGEGEKLFNEYLDKIVHNASNEMNDVDVRFYGMQKLTLLDYPGKMAATLFTGGCNFRCPFCHNKDLVFLPESLSEIQSEDIFSYLEKRKSILEGVVISGGEPLLHKGLEVYLRRIKEMGYVVKLDTNGTFPERMIALIEEGLIDYVAVDIKNTSGKYAKTIGLDQYRLDAIVKTVNYLLEDHVDYEFRTTVVEEFHDVVDIEEIAKTIKGAKAYYLQNFRDADSVIEEGMHSVSHDTLLKMKEAAEKYLDHVEIRGE
;
A
#
# COMPACT_ATOMS: atom_id res chain seq x y z
N MET A 1 20.25 10.25 32.80
CA MET A 1 19.60 9.97 31.50
C MET A 1 18.32 10.77 31.45
N THR A 2 18.33 11.92 30.79
CA THR A 2 17.12 12.70 30.48
C THR A 2 16.25 11.85 29.56
N LYS A 3 15.04 11.49 30.01
CA LYS A 3 14.06 10.79 29.16
C LYS A 3 13.84 11.63 27.91
N THR A 4 14.01 11.03 26.73
CA THR A 4 13.63 11.63 25.46
C THR A 4 12.16 12.08 25.54
N PRO A 5 11.81 13.31 25.16
CA PRO A 5 10.42 13.76 25.17
C PRO A 5 9.57 12.87 24.26
N ASP A 6 8.50 12.28 24.82
CA ASP A 6 7.54 11.51 24.06
C ASP A 6 6.55 12.47 23.39
N LEU A 7 6.75 12.68 22.08
CA LEU A 7 5.93 13.58 21.26
C LEU A 7 4.45 13.22 21.32
N LEU A 8 4.10 11.93 21.31
CA LEU A 8 2.71 11.47 21.31
C LEU A 8 2.04 11.74 22.65
N ILE A 9 2.73 11.44 23.75
CA ILE A 9 2.22 11.73 25.10
C ILE A 9 2.07 13.25 25.28
N ASN A 10 3.06 14.04 24.87
CA ASN A 10 3.02 15.49 24.99
C ASN A 10 1.89 16.11 24.15
N ASN A 11 1.73 15.67 22.90
CA ASN A 11 0.62 16.09 22.03
C ASN A 11 -0.74 15.73 22.66
N SER A 12 -0.85 14.52 23.21
CA SER A 12 -2.07 14.06 23.89
C SER A 12 -2.41 14.91 25.13
N ILE A 13 -1.41 15.31 25.91
CA ILE A 13 -1.58 16.21 27.06
C ILE A 13 -2.00 17.61 26.59
N LEU A 14 -1.31 18.15 25.58
CA LEU A 14 -1.61 19.46 25.00
C LEU A 14 -3.03 19.52 24.45
N TYR A 15 -3.45 18.49 23.72
CA TYR A 15 -4.80 18.35 23.18
C TYR A 15 -5.86 18.38 24.29
N ARG A 16 -5.71 17.55 25.35
CA ARG A 16 -6.64 17.54 26.48
C ARG A 16 -6.66 18.86 27.27
N ALA A 17 -5.51 19.52 27.42
CA ALA A 17 -5.44 20.82 28.08
C ALA A 17 -6.17 21.89 27.26
N THR A 18 -6.01 21.86 25.94
CA THR A 18 -6.72 22.72 24.99
C THR A 18 -8.23 22.49 25.08
N GLN A 19 -8.69 21.24 25.05
CA GLN A 19 -10.11 20.91 25.23
C GLN A 19 -10.69 21.54 26.51
N LYS A 20 -10.05 21.29 27.66
CA LYS A 20 -10.49 21.84 28.95
C LYS A 20 -10.51 23.37 28.99
N TYR A 21 -9.54 24.01 28.33
CA TYR A 21 -9.47 25.47 28.25
C TYR A 21 -10.66 26.05 27.49
N TYR A 22 -10.99 25.43 26.35
CA TYR A 22 -12.09 25.84 25.49
C TYR A 22 -13.45 25.55 26.12
N ASP A 23 -13.66 24.34 26.66
CA ASP A 23 -14.93 23.94 27.26
C ASP A 23 -15.38 24.92 28.36
N ARG A 24 -14.45 25.34 29.24
CA ARG A 24 -14.72 26.32 30.30
C ARG A 24 -15.16 27.69 29.76
N ARG A 25 -14.67 28.10 28.60
CA ARG A 25 -14.97 29.40 28.00
C ARG A 25 -16.21 29.37 27.12
N LEU A 26 -16.56 28.19 26.61
CA LEU A 26 -17.68 27.96 25.71
C LEU A 26 -18.95 27.50 26.44
N GLU A 27 -18.86 27.15 27.71
CA GLU A 27 -19.99 26.70 28.54
C GLU A 27 -21.22 27.61 28.42
N LYS A 28 -21.04 28.94 28.47
CA LYS A 28 -22.11 29.93 28.34
C LYS A 28 -22.87 29.89 27.00
N PHE A 29 -22.28 29.27 25.98
CA PHE A 29 -22.85 29.13 24.64
C PHE A 29 -23.46 27.74 24.40
N ASN A 30 -23.49 26.86 25.41
CA ASN A 30 -24.00 25.49 25.32
C ASN A 30 -23.31 24.64 24.23
N ILE A 31 -22.03 24.90 23.96
CA ILE A 31 -21.18 24.08 23.09
C ILE A 31 -19.83 23.78 23.75
N GLY A 32 -19.17 22.72 23.31
CA GLY A 32 -17.81 22.37 23.74
C GLY A 32 -16.79 22.45 22.60
N TYR A 33 -15.56 22.06 22.91
CA TYR A 33 -14.43 22.07 21.97
C TYR A 33 -14.71 21.29 20.67
N GLY A 34 -15.39 20.15 20.77
CA GLY A 34 -15.72 19.34 19.58
C GLY A 34 -16.66 20.06 18.61
N GLN A 35 -17.64 20.81 19.11
CA GLN A 35 -18.61 21.52 18.26
C GLN A 35 -18.03 22.80 17.66
N ILE A 36 -17.17 23.51 18.39
CA ILE A 36 -16.63 24.77 17.91
C ILE A 36 -15.65 24.59 16.74
N LEU A 37 -14.95 23.45 16.67
CA LEU A 37 -14.11 23.10 15.51
C LEU A 37 -14.96 23.01 14.24
N PHE A 38 -16.11 22.34 14.29
CA PHE A 38 -17.02 22.26 13.15
C PHE A 38 -17.56 23.65 12.77
N LEU A 39 -17.97 24.45 13.75
CA LEU A 39 -18.54 25.78 13.49
C LEU A 39 -17.52 26.70 12.80
N MET A 40 -16.25 26.64 13.21
CA MET A 40 -15.16 27.39 12.57
C MET A 40 -14.92 26.93 11.13
N MET A 41 -14.79 25.62 10.91
CA MET A 41 -14.56 25.07 9.57
C MET A 41 -15.70 25.38 8.59
N ILE A 42 -16.95 25.39 9.07
CA ILE A 42 -18.12 25.78 8.26
C ILE A 42 -18.07 27.27 7.94
N TYR A 43 -17.75 28.12 8.92
CA TYR A 43 -17.64 29.56 8.70
C TYR A 43 -16.58 29.90 7.64
N GLU A 44 -15.46 29.19 7.65
CA GLU A 44 -14.39 29.34 6.66
C GLU A 44 -14.73 28.72 5.30
N ASN A 45 -15.73 27.84 5.23
CA ASN A 45 -16.12 27.09 4.04
C ASN A 45 -17.66 27.02 3.92
N GLU A 46 -18.31 28.18 3.82
CA GLU A 46 -19.78 28.26 3.72
C GLU A 46 -20.31 27.42 2.54
N GLY A 47 -21.32 26.58 2.80
CA GLY A 47 -21.86 25.64 1.83
C GLY A 47 -21.14 24.29 1.75
N ILE A 48 -20.20 23.99 2.67
CA ILE A 48 -19.55 22.68 2.73
C ILE A 48 -20.55 21.54 3.04
N THR A 49 -20.33 20.36 2.45
CA THR A 49 -21.11 19.15 2.79
C THR A 49 -20.55 18.45 4.03
N MET A 50 -21.36 17.63 4.71
CA MET A 50 -20.86 16.80 5.83
C MET A 50 -19.71 15.87 5.41
N LYS A 51 -19.70 15.37 4.17
CA LYS A 51 -18.64 14.50 3.64
C LYS A 51 -17.33 15.25 3.51
N GLU A 52 -17.37 16.43 2.92
CA GLU A 52 -16.19 17.29 2.76
C GLU A 52 -15.67 17.77 4.11
N LEU A 53 -16.57 18.14 5.02
CA LEU A 53 -16.21 18.56 6.38
C LEU A 53 -15.53 17.43 7.17
N SER A 54 -16.03 16.20 7.06
CA SER A 54 -15.41 15.02 7.66
C SER A 54 -13.99 14.82 7.11
N ARG A 55 -13.81 14.98 5.80
CA ARG A 55 -12.50 14.85 5.13
C ARG A 55 -11.54 15.96 5.56
N LEU A 56 -11.98 17.21 5.53
CA LEU A 56 -11.16 18.39 5.83
C LEU A 56 -10.62 18.33 7.27
N GLY A 57 -11.45 17.94 8.22
CA GLY A 57 -11.08 17.85 9.64
C GLY A 57 -10.59 16.48 10.08
N SER A 58 -10.47 15.50 9.17
CA SER A 58 -10.11 14.11 9.51
C SER A 58 -11.00 13.47 10.58
N PHE A 59 -12.29 13.77 10.55
CA PHE A 59 -13.28 13.25 11.49
C PHE A 59 -14.00 12.02 10.91
N ASP A 60 -14.38 11.08 11.78
CA ASP A 60 -15.32 10.03 11.37
C ASP A 60 -16.71 10.61 11.12
N LYS A 61 -17.46 9.97 10.22
CA LYS A 61 -18.80 10.42 9.80
C LYS A 61 -19.76 10.56 10.98
N GLY A 62 -19.69 9.67 11.97
CA GLY A 62 -20.59 9.67 13.12
C GLY A 62 -20.35 10.89 14.02
N THR A 63 -19.09 11.26 14.24
CA THR A 63 -18.71 12.46 14.99
C THR A 63 -19.17 13.72 14.26
N THR A 64 -18.96 13.81 12.95
CA THR A 64 -19.43 14.96 12.15
C THR A 64 -20.95 15.09 12.23
N THR A 65 -21.71 14.02 11.98
CA THR A 65 -23.18 14.07 12.05
C THR A 65 -23.67 14.52 13.43
N LYS A 66 -23.11 13.98 14.53
CA LYS A 66 -23.49 14.39 15.89
C LYS A 66 -23.16 15.87 16.16
N GLY A 67 -22.00 16.32 15.71
CA GLY A 67 -21.55 17.72 15.86
C GLY A 67 -22.47 18.69 15.14
N ILE A 68 -22.79 18.42 13.87
CA ILE A 68 -23.66 19.28 13.06
C ILE A 68 -25.09 19.29 13.60
N ASN A 69 -25.66 18.14 13.93
CA ASN A 69 -27.01 18.07 14.49
C ASN A 69 -27.12 18.87 15.80
N LYS A 70 -26.07 18.83 16.63
CA LYS A 70 -26.04 19.65 17.86
C LYS A 70 -26.03 21.13 17.52
N LEU A 71 -25.14 21.58 16.62
CA LEU A 71 -25.03 22.98 16.20
C LEU A 71 -26.34 23.49 15.54
N GLU A 72 -27.02 22.65 14.77
CA GLU A 72 -28.30 22.96 14.14
C GLU A 72 -29.40 23.10 15.21
N SER A 73 -29.50 22.15 16.16
CA SER A 73 -30.53 22.16 17.22
C SER A 73 -30.49 23.39 18.12
N ILE A 74 -29.31 23.98 18.30
CA ILE A 74 -29.10 25.20 19.09
C ILE A 74 -29.08 26.46 18.21
N GLY A 75 -29.25 26.30 16.89
CA GLY A 75 -29.45 27.37 15.93
C GLY A 75 -28.19 28.11 15.53
N TYR A 76 -27.00 27.50 15.59
CA TYR A 76 -25.75 28.12 15.10
C TYR A 76 -25.52 27.87 13.61
N VAL A 77 -25.97 26.73 13.08
CA VAL A 77 -25.89 26.40 11.65
C VAL A 77 -27.26 26.08 11.09
N ARG A 78 -27.41 26.20 9.77
CA ARG A 78 -28.58 25.76 9.01
C ARG A 78 -28.15 24.85 7.87
N LEU A 79 -29.02 23.92 7.50
CA LEU A 79 -28.79 23.01 6.39
C LEU A 79 -29.73 23.35 5.23
N GLU A 80 -29.18 23.40 4.01
CA GLU A 80 -29.90 23.67 2.78
C GLU A 80 -29.77 22.48 1.81
N GLU A 81 -30.75 22.30 0.92
CA GLU A 81 -30.72 21.25 -0.10
C GLU A 81 -29.58 21.49 -1.08
N ASN A 82 -28.81 20.45 -1.40
CA ASN A 82 -27.76 20.58 -2.41
C ASN A 82 -28.36 20.49 -3.83
N PRO A 83 -28.25 21.55 -4.66
CA PRO A 83 -28.83 21.56 -6.01
C PRO A 83 -28.17 20.54 -6.96
N HIS A 84 -26.96 20.09 -6.64
CA HIS A 84 -26.19 19.15 -7.47
C HIS A 84 -26.27 17.69 -6.98
N ASP A 85 -26.64 17.45 -5.73
CA ASP A 85 -26.81 16.10 -5.17
C ASP A 85 -27.87 16.07 -4.07
N LYS A 86 -29.08 15.63 -4.43
CA LYS A 86 -30.24 15.50 -3.53
C LYS A 86 -30.01 14.57 -2.34
N ARG A 87 -28.92 13.79 -2.31
CA ARG A 87 -28.56 12.93 -1.17
C ARG A 87 -27.66 13.62 -0.16
N SER A 88 -27.27 14.88 -0.41
CA SER A 88 -26.41 15.67 0.44
C SER A 88 -27.05 17.01 0.77
N LYS A 89 -26.58 17.62 1.87
CA LYS A 89 -26.99 18.96 2.30
C LYS A 89 -25.78 19.87 2.39
N LEU A 90 -25.97 21.13 2.08
CA LEU A 90 -24.99 22.20 2.24
C LEU A 90 -25.19 22.83 3.61
N ILE A 91 -24.10 23.15 4.30
CA ILE A 91 -24.13 23.65 5.67
C ILE A 91 -23.68 25.11 5.69
N TYR A 92 -24.45 25.97 6.34
CA TYR A 92 -24.16 27.39 6.47
C TYR A 92 -24.22 27.85 7.91
N THR A 93 -23.44 28.86 8.29
CA THR A 93 -23.61 29.52 9.58
C THR A 93 -24.84 30.43 9.60
N THR A 94 -25.32 30.74 10.81
CA THR A 94 -26.41 31.68 11.03
C THR A 94 -25.89 32.96 11.68
N PRO A 95 -26.65 34.08 11.68
CA PRO A 95 -26.25 35.29 12.40
C PRO A 95 -25.98 35.06 13.90
N LYS A 96 -26.63 34.07 14.50
CA LYS A 96 -26.39 33.68 15.90
C LYS A 96 -24.95 33.21 16.14
N ALA A 97 -24.27 32.67 15.12
CA ALA A 97 -22.89 32.20 15.22
C ALA A 97 -21.86 33.34 15.29
N GLU A 98 -22.20 34.56 14.87
CA GLU A 98 -21.25 35.67 14.80
C GLU A 98 -20.66 36.03 16.17
N GLU A 99 -21.48 36.02 17.23
CA GLU A 99 -21.04 36.34 18.59
C GLU A 99 -19.97 35.35 19.07
N ILE A 100 -20.21 34.06 18.85
CA ILE A 100 -19.30 33.01 19.30
C ILE A 100 -18.05 32.92 18.43
N LEU A 101 -18.17 33.16 17.13
CA LEU A 101 -17.04 33.24 16.20
C LEU A 101 -16.14 34.44 16.53
N SER A 102 -16.72 35.59 16.89
CA SER A 102 -15.95 36.77 17.33
C SER A 102 -15.20 36.50 18.64
N MET A 103 -15.88 35.89 19.62
CA MET A 103 -15.25 35.46 20.87
C MET A 103 -14.17 34.39 20.64
N MET A 104 -14.34 33.53 19.65
CA MET A 104 -13.39 32.46 19.33
C MET A 104 -12.01 33.00 18.97
N TYR A 105 -11.94 34.06 18.16
CA TYR A 105 -10.65 34.67 17.81
C TYR A 105 -9.89 35.17 19.05
N ILE A 106 -10.60 35.70 20.04
CA ILE A 106 -10.03 36.13 21.31
C ILE A 106 -9.54 34.91 22.11
N ILE A 107 -10.39 33.89 22.27
CA ILE A 107 -10.06 32.65 23.00
C ILE A 107 -8.82 31.97 22.39
N ARG A 108 -8.74 31.88 21.07
CA ARG A 108 -7.61 31.28 20.35
C ARG A 108 -6.33 32.08 20.56
N LYS A 109 -6.41 33.40 20.46
CA LYS A 109 -5.27 34.30 20.68
C LYS A 109 -4.73 34.17 22.10
N ASP A 110 -5.62 34.22 23.10
CA ASP A 110 -5.24 34.09 24.51
C ASP A 110 -4.61 32.73 24.80
N TRP A 111 -5.15 31.66 24.23
CA TRP A 111 -4.61 30.31 24.40
C TRP A 111 -3.24 30.17 23.75
N LEU A 112 -3.08 30.64 22.51
CA LEU A 112 -1.80 30.58 21.80
C LEU A 112 -0.73 31.38 22.55
N GLN A 113 -1.05 32.58 23.03
CA GLN A 113 -0.13 33.37 23.86
C GLN A 113 0.27 32.63 25.14
N GLN A 114 -0.66 31.91 25.76
CA GLN A 114 -0.37 31.12 26.96
C GLN A 114 0.54 29.92 26.64
N LEU A 115 0.30 29.22 25.53
CA LEU A 115 1.10 28.07 25.09
C LEU A 115 2.52 28.47 24.68
N MET A 116 2.66 29.61 24.01
CA MET A 116 3.94 30.11 23.48
C MET A 116 4.71 30.97 24.48
N ARG A 117 4.25 31.09 25.73
CA ARG A 117 4.89 31.93 26.74
C ARG A 117 6.33 31.48 27.00
N GLY A 118 7.28 32.37 26.68
CA GLY A 118 8.72 32.11 26.84
C GLY A 118 9.40 31.57 25.58
N ILE A 119 8.68 31.47 24.45
CA ILE A 119 9.22 31.21 23.12
C ILE A 119 9.33 32.56 22.40
N ASP A 120 10.47 32.82 21.75
CA ASP A 120 10.70 34.03 20.97
C ASP A 120 10.16 33.89 19.53
N GLY A 121 10.22 34.98 18.75
CA GLY A 121 9.65 35.00 17.40
C GLY A 121 10.32 34.03 16.41
N GLU A 122 11.63 33.77 16.57
CA GLU A 122 12.34 32.79 15.75
C GLU A 122 11.94 31.36 16.14
N GLY A 123 11.85 31.07 17.44
CA GLY A 123 11.38 29.79 17.95
C GLY A 123 9.94 29.49 17.56
N GLU A 124 9.05 30.48 17.57
CA GLU A 124 7.67 30.34 17.11
C GLU A 124 7.59 29.98 15.62
N LYS A 125 8.37 30.69 14.78
CA LYS A 125 8.41 30.41 13.34
C LYS A 125 8.90 28.98 13.07
N LEU A 126 10.00 28.58 13.70
CA LEU A 126 10.57 27.24 13.52
C LEU A 126 9.62 26.13 14.01
N PHE A 127 8.94 26.35 15.14
CA PHE A 127 7.95 25.42 15.66
C PHE A 127 6.80 25.22 14.66
N ASN A 128 6.24 26.31 14.13
CA ASN A 128 5.17 26.25 13.14
C ASN A 128 5.61 25.51 11.87
N GLU A 129 6.81 25.77 11.35
CA GLU A 129 7.36 25.07 10.18
C GLU A 129 7.49 23.55 10.42
N TYR A 130 7.92 23.11 11.61
CA TYR A 130 7.98 21.69 11.93
C TYR A 130 6.60 21.07 12.18
N LEU A 131 5.71 21.79 12.83
CA LEU A 131 4.35 21.32 13.07
C LEU A 131 3.61 21.11 11.75
N ASP A 132 3.73 22.04 10.80
CA ASP A 132 3.13 21.91 9.46
C ASP A 132 3.66 20.67 8.73
N LYS A 133 4.97 20.39 8.80
CA LYS A 133 5.56 19.17 8.23
C LYS A 133 5.01 17.90 8.90
N ILE A 134 4.92 17.88 10.22
CA ILE A 134 4.39 16.73 10.97
C ILE A 134 2.91 16.49 10.62
N VAL A 135 2.11 17.55 10.55
CA VAL A 135 0.69 17.46 10.15
C VAL A 135 0.55 17.02 8.71
N HIS A 136 1.39 17.52 7.79
CA HIS A 136 1.41 17.07 6.40
C HIS A 136 1.69 15.56 6.33
N ASN A 137 2.73 15.08 7.02
CA ASN A 137 3.05 13.66 7.09
C ASN A 137 1.87 12.84 7.65
N ALA A 138 1.26 13.28 8.75
CA ALA A 138 0.11 12.60 9.36
C ALA A 138 -1.14 12.58 8.45
N SER A 139 -1.38 13.65 7.68
CA SER A 139 -2.49 13.72 6.72
C SER A 139 -2.27 12.82 5.49
N ASN A 140 -1.01 12.55 5.14
CA ASN A 140 -0.67 11.60 4.09
C ASN A 140 -0.80 10.14 4.58
N GLU A 141 -0.60 9.85 5.87
CA GLU A 141 -0.78 8.51 6.46
C GLU A 141 -2.25 8.04 6.53
N MET A 142 -3.24 8.93 6.42
CA MET A 142 -4.66 8.52 6.35
C MET A 142 -5.08 7.91 5.00
N ASN A 143 -4.14 7.81 4.05
CA ASN A 143 -4.26 6.95 2.89
C ASN A 143 -3.45 5.67 3.16
N ASP A 144 -4.13 4.55 3.40
CA ASP A 144 -3.59 3.17 3.49
C ASP A 144 -3.06 2.70 2.10
N VAL A 145 -2.22 3.52 1.45
CA VAL A 145 -1.83 3.46 0.02
C VAL A 145 -0.32 3.25 -0.16
N ASP A 146 0.42 2.90 0.89
CA ASP A 146 1.89 2.87 0.79
C ASP A 146 2.41 1.56 0.17
N VAL A 147 2.47 1.53 -1.16
CA VAL A 147 3.27 0.58 -1.91
C VAL A 147 4.67 1.17 -2.00
N ARG A 148 5.62 0.55 -1.31
CA ARG A 148 7.01 1.01 -1.30
C ARG A 148 7.80 0.30 -2.36
N PHE A 149 8.41 1.06 -3.26
CA PHE A 149 9.27 0.52 -4.31
C PHE A 149 10.73 0.81 -3.98
N TYR A 150 11.59 -0.20 -4.06
CA TYR A 150 13.02 -0.08 -3.72
C TYR A 150 13.94 -0.41 -4.89
N GLY A 151 13.36 -0.75 -6.04
CA GLY A 151 14.09 -0.99 -7.27
C GLY A 151 13.24 -0.68 -8.49
N MET A 152 13.90 -0.25 -9.56
CA MET A 152 13.28 -0.11 -10.88
C MET A 152 14.28 -0.53 -11.95
N GLN A 153 14.01 -1.64 -12.63
CA GLN A 153 14.67 -1.98 -13.86
C GLN A 153 14.01 -1.21 -15.00
N LYS A 154 14.72 -0.20 -15.50
CA LYS A 154 14.21 0.77 -16.47
C LYS A 154 13.77 0.16 -17.80
N LEU A 155 14.41 -0.93 -18.23
CA LEU A 155 14.08 -1.67 -19.44
C LEU A 155 14.41 -3.15 -19.24
N THR A 156 13.49 -4.03 -19.64
CA THR A 156 13.65 -5.48 -19.66
C THR A 156 12.95 -6.04 -20.89
N LEU A 157 13.54 -7.09 -21.46
CA LEU A 157 12.95 -7.91 -22.52
C LEU A 157 12.59 -9.31 -22.01
N LEU A 158 12.93 -9.61 -20.76
CA LEU A 158 12.87 -10.95 -20.18
C LEU A 158 11.70 -11.10 -19.21
N ASP A 159 11.37 -10.03 -18.47
CA ASP A 159 10.42 -10.15 -17.36
C ASP A 159 8.97 -10.13 -17.84
N TYR A 160 8.68 -9.63 -19.03
CA TYR A 160 7.35 -9.64 -19.64
C TYR A 160 7.40 -10.35 -21.00
N PRO A 161 6.75 -11.54 -21.15
CA PRO A 161 6.75 -12.27 -22.40
C PRO A 161 6.27 -11.43 -23.60
N GLY A 162 7.15 -11.26 -24.58
CA GLY A 162 6.84 -10.54 -25.82
C GLY A 162 6.65 -9.02 -25.68
N LYS A 163 7.09 -8.41 -24.57
CA LYS A 163 6.94 -6.96 -24.34
C LYS A 163 8.25 -6.31 -23.92
N MET A 164 8.50 -5.11 -24.45
CA MET A 164 9.48 -4.20 -23.86
C MET A 164 8.88 -3.58 -22.60
N ALA A 165 9.38 -3.94 -21.43
CA ALA A 165 8.80 -3.52 -20.16
C ALA A 165 9.79 -2.81 -19.25
N ALA A 166 9.27 -2.20 -18.19
CA ALA A 166 10.04 -1.86 -16.99
C ALA A 166 9.56 -2.73 -15.82
N THR A 167 10.47 -3.09 -14.91
CA THR A 167 10.13 -3.87 -13.71
C THR A 167 10.26 -2.98 -12.48
N LEU A 168 9.20 -2.90 -11.68
CA LEU A 168 9.16 -2.20 -10.40
C LEU A 168 9.20 -3.24 -9.28
N PHE A 169 10.10 -3.03 -8.31
CA PHE A 169 10.33 -3.98 -7.24
C PHE A 169 9.76 -3.45 -5.92
N THR A 170 8.70 -4.07 -5.40
CA THR A 170 8.11 -3.75 -4.11
C THR A 170 8.97 -4.26 -2.95
N GLY A 171 8.90 -3.58 -1.82
CA GLY A 171 9.58 -3.97 -0.59
C GLY A 171 8.68 -4.74 0.38
N GLY A 172 9.22 -5.78 1.00
CA GLY A 172 8.53 -6.64 1.95
C GLY A 172 8.02 -7.91 1.27
N CYS A 173 8.24 -9.04 1.93
CA CYS A 173 7.71 -10.34 1.52
C CYS A 173 7.24 -11.10 2.75
N ASN A 174 6.21 -11.92 2.60
CA ASN A 174 5.71 -12.83 3.64
C ASN A 174 6.46 -14.17 3.68
N PHE A 175 7.38 -14.43 2.74
CA PHE A 175 8.28 -15.58 2.74
C PHE A 175 9.72 -15.19 3.08
N ARG A 176 10.54 -16.19 3.45
CA ARG A 176 11.97 -16.08 3.78
C ARG A 176 12.76 -17.17 3.04
N CYS A 177 12.47 -17.38 1.76
CA CYS A 177 13.11 -18.42 0.96
C CYS A 177 14.64 -18.31 1.08
N PRO A 178 15.35 -19.34 1.56
CA PRO A 178 16.80 -19.25 1.79
C PRO A 178 17.60 -18.80 0.56
N PHE A 179 17.15 -19.20 -0.63
CA PHE A 179 17.74 -18.88 -1.94
C PHE A 179 17.28 -17.53 -2.54
N CYS A 180 16.56 -16.68 -1.80
CA CYS A 180 16.02 -15.44 -2.36
C CYS A 180 17.11 -14.42 -2.69
N HIS A 181 17.30 -14.10 -3.97
CA HIS A 181 18.25 -13.08 -4.46
C HIS A 181 17.94 -11.65 -4.01
N ASN A 182 16.75 -11.42 -3.50
CA ASN A 182 16.25 -10.10 -3.12
C ASN A 182 16.18 -9.93 -1.60
N LYS A 183 17.19 -10.42 -0.86
CA LYS A 183 17.26 -10.32 0.61
C LYS A 183 16.93 -8.92 1.13
N ASP A 184 17.47 -7.89 0.50
CA ASP A 184 17.23 -6.50 0.92
C ASP A 184 15.77 -6.08 0.76
N LEU A 185 15.07 -6.58 -0.27
CA LEU A 185 13.63 -6.36 -0.42
C LEU A 185 12.83 -7.14 0.62
N VAL A 186 13.36 -8.24 1.16
CA VAL A 186 12.68 -9.04 2.18
C VAL A 186 12.82 -8.44 3.58
N PHE A 187 14.01 -7.95 3.93
CA PHE A 187 14.33 -7.45 5.27
C PHE A 187 14.32 -5.92 5.40
N LEU A 188 14.35 -5.18 4.28
CA LEU A 188 14.30 -3.72 4.22
C LEU A 188 15.29 -3.04 5.18
N PRO A 189 16.62 -3.24 4.98
CA PRO A 189 17.61 -2.59 5.83
C PRO A 189 17.47 -1.06 5.74
N GLU A 190 17.79 -0.36 6.83
CA GLU A 190 17.63 1.11 6.91
C GLU A 190 18.40 1.88 5.83
N SER A 191 19.46 1.27 5.28
CA SER A 191 20.26 1.84 4.19
C SER A 191 19.58 1.77 2.81
N LEU A 192 18.53 0.97 2.65
CA LEU A 192 17.85 0.78 1.38
C LEU A 192 16.97 1.99 1.09
N SER A 193 17.28 2.70 0.00
CA SER A 193 16.56 3.91 -0.38
C SER A 193 15.30 3.59 -1.17
N GLU A 194 14.19 4.16 -0.74
CA GLU A 194 12.91 4.07 -1.43
C GLU A 194 12.88 4.98 -2.66
N ILE A 195 12.33 4.48 -3.76
CA ILE A 195 12.08 5.25 -4.98
C ILE A 195 10.78 6.01 -4.80
N GLN A 196 10.83 7.34 -4.97
CA GLN A 196 9.64 8.17 -4.88
C GLN A 196 8.69 7.87 -6.04
N SER A 197 7.39 7.81 -5.74
CA SER A 197 6.35 7.50 -6.72
C SER A 197 6.36 8.47 -7.90
N GLU A 198 6.60 9.76 -7.65
CA GLU A 198 6.74 10.79 -8.68
C GLU A 198 7.84 10.46 -9.68
N ASP A 199 8.97 9.90 -9.23
CA ASP A 199 10.09 9.53 -10.10
C ASP A 199 9.72 8.33 -11.00
N ILE A 200 9.00 7.35 -10.45
CA ILE A 200 8.48 6.19 -11.20
C ILE A 200 7.54 6.68 -12.30
N PHE A 201 6.54 7.48 -11.95
CA PHE A 201 5.55 7.94 -12.93
C PHE A 201 6.14 8.94 -13.94
N SER A 202 7.07 9.80 -13.52
CA SER A 202 7.83 10.68 -14.45
C SER A 202 8.62 9.85 -15.46
N TYR A 203 9.25 8.76 -15.01
CA TYR A 203 9.97 7.85 -15.88
C TYR A 203 9.04 7.15 -16.87
N LEU A 204 7.96 6.56 -16.37
CA LEU A 204 6.97 5.85 -17.20
C LEU A 204 6.31 6.79 -18.22
N GLU A 205 6.01 8.04 -17.87
CA GLU A 205 5.40 8.99 -18.82
C GLU A 205 6.36 9.31 -19.98
N LYS A 206 7.64 9.54 -19.66
CA LYS A 206 8.69 9.77 -20.67
C LYS A 206 8.92 8.58 -21.60
N ARG A 207 8.52 7.37 -21.19
CA ARG A 207 8.79 6.11 -21.89
C ARG A 207 7.57 5.48 -22.55
N LYS A 208 6.40 6.12 -22.47
CA LYS A 208 5.12 5.64 -23.00
C LYS A 208 5.14 5.29 -24.50
N SER A 209 6.03 5.91 -25.28
CA SER A 209 6.20 5.61 -26.71
C SER A 209 7.19 4.49 -27.03
N ILE A 210 7.85 3.91 -26.01
CA ILE A 210 8.90 2.90 -26.17
C ILE A 210 8.52 1.63 -25.41
N LEU A 211 8.17 1.77 -24.14
CA LEU A 211 7.76 0.65 -23.30
C LEU A 211 6.31 0.31 -23.62
N GLU A 212 6.01 -0.99 -23.59
CA GLU A 212 4.66 -1.52 -23.81
C GLU A 212 4.02 -1.99 -22.51
N GLY A 213 4.84 -2.39 -21.52
CA GLY A 213 4.33 -2.93 -20.27
C GLY A 213 5.13 -2.58 -19.03
N VAL A 214 4.54 -2.87 -17.88
CA VAL A 214 5.16 -2.73 -16.56
C VAL A 214 4.99 -4.03 -15.79
N VAL A 215 6.08 -4.56 -15.26
CA VAL A 215 6.09 -5.71 -14.36
C VAL A 215 6.13 -5.21 -12.93
N ILE A 216 5.22 -5.68 -12.08
CA ILE A 216 5.28 -5.47 -10.64
C ILE A 216 5.80 -6.76 -10.00
N SER A 217 6.99 -6.67 -9.40
CA SER A 217 7.73 -7.79 -8.79
C SER A 217 8.39 -7.32 -7.48
N GLY A 218 9.45 -7.98 -7.02
CA GLY A 218 10.23 -7.61 -5.83
C GLY A 218 10.09 -8.61 -4.70
N GLY A 219 9.54 -8.15 -3.57
CA GLY A 219 9.12 -9.02 -2.47
C GLY A 219 7.81 -9.75 -2.81
N GLU A 220 6.73 -9.40 -2.13
CA GLU A 220 5.38 -9.85 -2.49
C GLU A 220 4.49 -8.64 -2.79
N PRO A 221 4.22 -8.30 -4.06
CA PRO A 221 3.44 -7.12 -4.41
C PRO A 221 2.04 -7.08 -3.78
N LEU A 222 1.38 -8.24 -3.68
CA LEU A 222 0.04 -8.33 -3.09
C LEU A 222 0.05 -8.29 -1.55
N LEU A 223 1.19 -8.00 -0.92
CA LEU A 223 1.25 -7.58 0.47
C LEU A 223 0.76 -6.12 0.66
N HIS A 224 0.92 -5.27 -0.36
CA HIS A 224 0.65 -3.83 -0.27
C HIS A 224 -0.77 -3.48 -0.68
N LYS A 225 -1.63 -3.06 0.25
CA LYS A 225 -3.06 -2.79 -0.03
C LYS A 225 -3.29 -1.70 -1.08
N GLY A 226 -2.40 -0.69 -1.12
CA GLY A 226 -2.46 0.41 -2.08
C GLY A 226 -2.13 0.11 -3.54
N LEU A 227 -1.76 -1.15 -3.87
CA LEU A 227 -1.27 -1.49 -5.22
C LEU A 227 -2.27 -1.13 -6.33
N GLU A 228 -3.57 -1.25 -6.07
CA GLU A 228 -4.63 -0.91 -7.02
C GLU A 228 -4.52 0.52 -7.57
N VAL A 229 -4.11 1.49 -6.74
CA VAL A 229 -4.00 2.90 -7.14
C VAL A 229 -2.86 3.09 -8.14
N TYR A 230 -1.73 2.42 -7.90
CA TYR A 230 -0.59 2.45 -8.81
C TYR A 230 -0.92 1.78 -10.12
N LEU A 231 -1.59 0.61 -10.08
CA LEU A 231 -1.98 -0.11 -11.29
C LEU A 231 -2.95 0.70 -12.14
N ARG A 232 -3.98 1.32 -11.54
CA ARG A 232 -4.89 2.23 -12.28
C ARG A 232 -4.11 3.31 -13.02
N ARG A 233 -3.18 3.99 -12.35
CA ARG A 233 -2.37 5.05 -12.95
C ARG A 233 -1.48 4.52 -14.07
N ILE A 234 -0.87 3.33 -13.90
CA ILE A 234 -0.09 2.67 -14.96
C ILE A 234 -0.97 2.33 -16.17
N LYS A 235 -2.18 1.80 -15.94
CA LYS A 235 -3.14 1.45 -17.00
C LYS A 235 -3.67 2.69 -17.74
N GLU A 236 -3.92 3.81 -17.04
CA GLU A 236 -4.28 5.10 -17.63
C GLU A 236 -3.19 5.63 -18.58
N MET A 237 -1.92 5.30 -18.31
CA MET A 237 -0.81 5.60 -19.21
C MET A 237 -0.77 4.69 -20.44
N GLY A 238 -1.60 3.64 -20.52
CA GLY A 238 -1.72 2.76 -21.68
C GLY A 238 -0.80 1.53 -21.65
N TYR A 239 -0.15 1.27 -20.52
CA TYR A 239 0.68 0.08 -20.34
C TYR A 239 -0.14 -1.18 -20.10
N VAL A 240 0.35 -2.33 -20.56
CA VAL A 240 -0.08 -3.63 -20.02
C VAL A 240 0.72 -3.97 -18.76
N VAL A 241 0.09 -4.63 -17.80
CA VAL A 241 0.65 -4.92 -16.49
C VAL A 241 0.85 -6.41 -16.34
N LYS A 242 2.04 -6.79 -15.85
CA LYS A 242 2.33 -8.14 -15.38
C LYS A 242 2.59 -8.14 -13.89
N LEU A 243 1.99 -9.09 -13.19
CA LEU A 243 2.19 -9.31 -11.77
C LEU A 243 3.05 -10.55 -11.54
N ASP A 244 4.13 -10.42 -10.79
CA ASP A 244 4.92 -11.54 -10.27
C ASP A 244 4.60 -11.70 -8.78
N THR A 245 4.10 -12.88 -8.40
CA THR A 245 3.62 -13.14 -7.03
C THR A 245 3.98 -14.56 -6.57
N ASN A 246 4.10 -14.74 -5.26
CA ASN A 246 4.21 -16.05 -4.63
C ASN A 246 2.84 -16.75 -4.43
N GLY A 247 1.74 -16.09 -4.81
CA GLY A 247 0.40 -16.67 -4.88
C GLY A 247 -0.37 -16.71 -3.56
N THR A 248 0.11 -16.06 -2.49
CA THR A 248 -0.52 -16.16 -1.16
C THR A 248 -1.74 -15.25 -0.94
N PHE A 249 -2.09 -14.40 -1.91
CA PHE A 249 -3.17 -13.42 -1.80
C PHE A 249 -4.21 -13.55 -2.92
N PRO A 250 -4.90 -14.72 -3.04
CA PRO A 250 -5.79 -15.01 -4.15
C PRO A 250 -6.89 -13.96 -4.33
N GLU A 251 -7.57 -13.54 -3.26
CA GLU A 251 -8.71 -12.60 -3.40
C GLU A 251 -8.29 -11.25 -3.95
N ARG A 252 -7.07 -10.80 -3.60
CA ARG A 252 -6.53 -9.54 -4.10
C ARG A 252 -6.12 -9.67 -5.57
N MET A 253 -5.47 -10.78 -5.91
CA MET A 253 -5.11 -11.08 -7.29
C MET A 253 -6.36 -11.11 -8.19
N ILE A 254 -7.37 -11.87 -7.77
CA ILE A 254 -8.65 -12.03 -8.48
C ILE A 254 -9.31 -10.67 -8.68
N ALA A 255 -9.45 -9.87 -7.61
CA ALA A 255 -10.06 -8.54 -7.71
C ALA A 255 -9.34 -7.63 -8.72
N LEU A 256 -8.00 -7.64 -8.74
CA LEU A 256 -7.22 -6.83 -9.68
C LEU A 256 -7.34 -7.34 -11.13
N ILE A 257 -7.45 -8.65 -11.34
CA ILE A 257 -7.68 -9.26 -12.66
C ILE A 257 -9.09 -8.92 -13.16
N GLU A 258 -10.13 -9.12 -12.33
CA GLU A 258 -11.53 -8.84 -12.69
C GLU A 258 -11.75 -7.36 -13.04
N GLU A 259 -10.97 -6.47 -12.42
CA GLU A 259 -10.98 -5.05 -12.72
C GLU A 259 -10.20 -4.67 -13.99
N GLY A 260 -9.51 -5.63 -14.62
CA GLY A 260 -8.70 -5.40 -15.81
C GLY A 260 -7.39 -4.63 -15.55
N LEU A 261 -6.91 -4.64 -14.30
CA LEU A 261 -5.67 -3.96 -13.90
C LEU A 261 -4.41 -4.82 -14.11
N ILE A 262 -4.58 -6.13 -14.32
CA ILE A 262 -3.50 -7.09 -14.57
C ILE A 262 -3.81 -7.82 -15.87
N ASP A 263 -2.83 -7.86 -16.77
CA ASP A 263 -2.92 -8.51 -18.08
C ASP A 263 -2.15 -9.83 -18.14
N TYR A 264 -1.21 -10.05 -17.22
CA TYR A 264 -0.42 -11.27 -17.13
C TYR A 264 -0.03 -11.59 -15.68
N VAL A 265 -0.05 -12.86 -15.28
CA VAL A 265 0.39 -13.29 -13.93
C VAL A 265 1.50 -14.33 -14.02
N ALA A 266 2.62 -14.11 -13.33
CA ALA A 266 3.59 -15.16 -13.05
C ALA A 266 3.48 -15.57 -11.59
N VAL A 267 3.22 -16.86 -11.34
CA VAL A 267 3.15 -17.41 -9.99
C VAL A 267 4.29 -18.38 -9.73
N ASP A 268 5.02 -18.12 -8.65
CA ASP A 268 6.06 -19.01 -8.18
C ASP A 268 5.52 -20.18 -7.35
N ILE A 269 5.59 -21.40 -7.90
CA ILE A 269 5.33 -22.63 -7.16
C ILE A 269 6.65 -23.11 -6.56
N LYS A 270 6.81 -22.92 -5.24
CA LYS A 270 8.11 -23.06 -4.59
C LYS A 270 8.52 -24.49 -4.30
N ASN A 271 7.59 -25.41 -4.05
CA ASN A 271 7.90 -26.84 -3.93
C ASN A 271 6.61 -27.69 -3.91
N THR A 272 6.72 -28.99 -3.63
CA THR A 272 5.64 -29.89 -3.24
C THR A 272 5.12 -29.58 -1.84
N SER A 273 3.93 -30.07 -1.50
CA SER A 273 3.27 -29.76 -0.22
C SER A 273 4.09 -30.16 1.01
N GLY A 274 4.79 -31.28 0.97
CA GLY A 274 5.63 -31.76 2.07
C GLY A 274 6.92 -30.96 2.27
N LYS A 275 7.46 -30.34 1.21
CA LYS A 275 8.71 -29.56 1.24
C LYS A 275 8.48 -28.04 1.22
N TYR A 276 7.24 -27.59 1.03
CA TYR A 276 6.92 -26.18 0.79
C TYR A 276 7.42 -25.25 1.90
N ALA A 277 7.05 -25.55 3.16
CA ALA A 277 7.38 -24.72 4.31
C ALA A 277 8.89 -24.48 4.42
N LYS A 278 9.67 -25.56 4.39
CA LYS A 278 11.14 -25.51 4.44
C LYS A 278 11.70 -24.67 3.29
N THR A 279 11.16 -24.82 2.08
CA THR A 279 11.63 -24.11 0.88
C THR A 279 11.38 -22.60 0.95
N ILE A 280 10.32 -22.16 1.66
CA ILE A 280 10.01 -20.75 1.86
C ILE A 280 10.59 -20.17 3.17
N GLY A 281 11.43 -20.93 3.87
CA GLY A 281 12.07 -20.50 5.12
C GLY A 281 11.14 -20.44 6.33
N LEU A 282 10.12 -21.31 6.39
CA LEU A 282 9.18 -21.44 7.50
C LEU A 282 9.14 -22.89 8.03
N ASP A 283 8.80 -23.06 9.31
CA ASP A 283 8.67 -24.40 9.91
C ASP A 283 7.42 -25.13 9.40
N GLN A 284 6.32 -24.41 9.23
CA GLN A 284 5.03 -24.93 8.79
C GLN A 284 4.31 -23.90 7.91
N TYR A 285 3.56 -24.38 6.92
CA TYR A 285 2.79 -23.51 6.04
C TYR A 285 1.54 -24.22 5.49
N ARG A 286 0.46 -23.46 5.35
CA ARG A 286 -0.84 -23.92 4.83
C ARG A 286 -0.99 -23.46 3.38
N LEU A 287 -1.22 -24.39 2.45
CA LEU A 287 -1.23 -24.10 1.01
C LEU A 287 -2.59 -23.65 0.44
N ASP A 288 -3.62 -23.50 1.26
CA ASP A 288 -4.99 -23.23 0.80
C ASP A 288 -5.07 -22.00 -0.13
N ALA A 289 -4.35 -20.93 0.21
CA ALA A 289 -4.32 -19.70 -0.59
C ALA A 289 -3.64 -19.90 -1.95
N ILE A 290 -2.51 -20.62 -1.98
CA ILE A 290 -1.76 -20.90 -3.21
C ILE A 290 -2.53 -21.85 -4.11
N VAL A 291 -3.15 -22.88 -3.54
CA VAL A 291 -4.04 -23.80 -4.27
C VAL A 291 -5.20 -23.03 -4.89
N LYS A 292 -5.80 -22.08 -4.15
CA LYS A 292 -6.84 -21.21 -4.71
C LYS A 292 -6.33 -20.35 -5.87
N THR A 293 -5.15 -19.76 -5.74
CA THR A 293 -4.50 -19.00 -6.82
C THR A 293 -4.27 -19.88 -8.06
N VAL A 294 -3.71 -21.07 -7.89
CA VAL A 294 -3.47 -22.03 -8.98
C VAL A 294 -4.76 -22.39 -9.69
N ASN A 295 -5.79 -22.81 -8.93
CA ASN A 295 -7.07 -23.23 -9.50
C ASN A 295 -7.73 -22.10 -10.29
N TYR A 296 -7.70 -20.86 -9.76
CA TYR A 296 -8.25 -19.71 -10.46
C TYR A 296 -7.53 -19.43 -11.79
N LEU A 297 -6.20 -19.53 -11.81
CA LEU A 297 -5.44 -19.32 -13.05
C LEU A 297 -5.66 -20.44 -14.06
N LEU A 298 -5.83 -21.69 -13.61
CA LEU A 298 -6.17 -22.82 -14.50
C LEU A 298 -7.54 -22.66 -15.19
N GLU A 299 -8.43 -21.82 -14.67
CA GLU A 299 -9.71 -21.45 -15.31
C GLU A 299 -9.53 -20.45 -16.48
N ASP A 300 -8.32 -19.95 -16.69
CA ASP A 300 -7.89 -19.16 -17.85
C ASP A 300 -8.53 -17.76 -18.00
N HIS A 301 -8.73 -17.07 -16.88
CA HIS A 301 -9.30 -15.70 -16.86
C HIS A 301 -8.33 -14.59 -17.28
N VAL A 302 -7.03 -14.86 -17.27
CA VAL A 302 -5.93 -13.95 -17.62
C VAL A 302 -4.78 -14.78 -18.18
N ASP A 303 -3.90 -14.23 -19.00
CA ASP A 303 -2.68 -14.97 -19.37
C ASP A 303 -1.77 -15.14 -18.14
N TYR A 304 -1.14 -16.32 -18.03
CA TYR A 304 -0.33 -16.65 -16.87
C TYR A 304 0.76 -17.66 -17.17
N GLU A 305 1.71 -17.76 -16.25
CA GLU A 305 2.67 -18.85 -16.18
C GLU A 305 2.95 -19.26 -14.74
N PHE A 306 3.29 -20.53 -14.55
CA PHE A 306 3.89 -21.01 -13.31
C PHE A 306 5.41 -21.08 -13.45
N ARG A 307 6.11 -20.88 -12.34
CA ARG A 307 7.57 -20.94 -12.29
C ARG A 307 8.05 -21.69 -11.05
N THR A 308 9.20 -22.34 -11.17
CA THR A 308 9.93 -22.89 -10.02
C THR A 308 11.42 -22.57 -10.15
N THR A 309 11.97 -21.89 -9.15
CA THR A 309 13.42 -21.77 -8.98
C THR A 309 13.95 -23.08 -8.42
N VAL A 310 14.67 -23.83 -9.25
CA VAL A 310 15.25 -25.13 -8.91
C VAL A 310 16.54 -24.93 -8.13
N VAL A 311 16.56 -25.46 -6.91
CA VAL A 311 17.68 -25.38 -5.96
C VAL A 311 17.99 -26.80 -5.50
N GLU A 312 19.26 -27.20 -5.56
CA GLU A 312 19.71 -28.59 -5.33
C GLU A 312 19.28 -29.12 -3.95
N GLU A 313 19.30 -28.28 -2.92
CA GLU A 313 18.94 -28.65 -1.54
C GLU A 313 17.44 -28.86 -1.31
N PHE A 314 16.61 -28.37 -2.23
CA PHE A 314 15.15 -28.36 -2.07
C PHE A 314 14.42 -29.20 -3.12
N HIS A 315 15.03 -29.44 -4.28
CA HIS A 315 14.35 -30.01 -5.43
C HIS A 315 15.09 -31.20 -6.01
N ASP A 316 14.34 -32.28 -6.23
CA ASP A 316 14.73 -33.40 -7.07
C ASP A 316 13.73 -33.59 -8.25
N VAL A 317 14.01 -34.56 -9.13
CA VAL A 317 13.15 -34.84 -10.29
C VAL A 317 11.73 -35.25 -9.86
N VAL A 318 11.58 -35.92 -8.72
CA VAL A 318 10.28 -36.37 -8.20
C VAL A 318 9.46 -35.16 -7.76
N ASP A 319 10.08 -34.19 -7.09
CA ASP A 319 9.42 -32.95 -6.68
C ASP A 319 8.83 -32.18 -7.86
N ILE A 320 9.64 -32.00 -8.92
CA ILE A 320 9.19 -31.29 -10.12
C ILE A 320 8.06 -32.06 -10.83
N GLU A 321 8.13 -33.40 -10.86
CA GLU A 321 7.04 -34.22 -11.40
C GLU A 321 5.74 -34.06 -10.58
N GLU A 322 5.83 -34.00 -9.25
CA GLU A 322 4.69 -33.79 -8.36
C GLU A 322 4.09 -32.39 -8.46
N ILE A 323 4.93 -31.36 -8.61
CA ILE A 323 4.47 -30.00 -8.92
C ILE A 323 3.69 -30.00 -10.23
N ALA A 324 4.26 -30.58 -11.30
CA ALA A 324 3.62 -30.65 -12.61
C ALA A 324 2.26 -31.38 -12.58
N LYS A 325 2.12 -32.44 -11.78
CA LYS A 325 0.84 -33.10 -11.52
C LYS A 325 -0.18 -32.16 -10.86
N THR A 326 0.28 -31.35 -9.91
CA THR A 326 -0.57 -30.42 -9.14
C THR A 326 -1.10 -29.28 -10.02
N ILE A 327 -0.29 -28.77 -10.94
CA ILE A 327 -0.67 -27.69 -11.86
C ILE A 327 -1.09 -28.22 -13.24
N LYS A 328 -1.52 -29.48 -13.33
CA LYS A 328 -1.91 -30.11 -14.60
C LYS A 328 -2.98 -29.28 -15.32
N GLY A 329 -2.75 -29.01 -16.60
CA GLY A 329 -3.58 -28.12 -17.42
C GLY A 329 -3.05 -26.68 -17.51
N ALA A 330 -1.95 -26.36 -16.84
CA ALA A 330 -1.30 -25.07 -16.97
C ALA A 330 -0.83 -24.79 -18.41
N LYS A 331 -1.03 -23.55 -18.86
CA LYS A 331 -0.58 -23.06 -20.18
C LYS A 331 0.95 -23.07 -20.34
N ALA A 332 1.68 -22.78 -19.27
CA ALA A 332 3.13 -22.68 -19.29
C ALA A 332 3.73 -22.95 -17.91
N TYR A 333 4.83 -23.69 -17.87
CA TYR A 333 5.62 -23.93 -16.67
C TYR A 333 7.12 -23.73 -16.93
N TYR A 334 7.76 -22.84 -16.18
CA TYR A 334 9.17 -22.51 -16.37
C TYR A 334 10.03 -22.99 -15.20
N LEU A 335 11.07 -23.75 -15.51
CA LEU A 335 12.12 -24.13 -14.57
C LEU A 335 13.26 -23.11 -14.65
N GLN A 336 13.65 -22.55 -13.51
CA GLN A 336 14.72 -21.56 -13.43
C GLN A 336 15.83 -22.11 -12.56
N ASN A 337 17.01 -22.35 -13.10
CA ASN A 337 18.10 -22.86 -12.28
C ASN A 337 18.54 -21.77 -11.29
N PHE A 338 18.72 -22.15 -10.03
CA PHE A 338 19.28 -21.24 -9.04
C PHE A 338 20.66 -20.76 -9.48
N ARG A 339 21.00 -19.53 -9.10
CA ARG A 339 22.30 -18.92 -9.34
C ARG A 339 22.74 -18.29 -8.03
N ASP A 340 23.89 -18.67 -7.50
CA ASP A 340 24.35 -18.09 -6.24
C ASP A 340 24.74 -16.61 -6.42
N ALA A 341 24.55 -15.82 -5.37
CA ALA A 341 24.85 -14.39 -5.34
C ALA A 341 24.99 -13.88 -3.90
N ASP A 342 25.80 -12.84 -3.67
CA ASP A 342 25.97 -12.23 -2.33
C ASP A 342 24.66 -11.72 -1.70
N SER A 343 23.62 -11.55 -2.51
CA SER A 343 22.30 -11.06 -2.11
C SER A 343 21.31 -12.15 -1.69
N VAL A 344 21.74 -13.42 -1.63
CA VAL A 344 20.91 -14.51 -1.09
C VAL A 344 20.73 -14.41 0.42
N ILE A 345 19.63 -14.97 0.95
CA ILE A 345 19.35 -14.92 2.39
C ILE A 345 20.31 -15.82 3.17
N GLU A 346 20.47 -17.06 2.71
CA GLU A 346 21.37 -18.06 3.30
C GLU A 346 22.38 -18.54 2.26
N GLU A 347 23.65 -18.63 2.66
CA GLU A 347 24.73 -19.19 1.85
C GLU A 347 24.66 -20.73 1.81
N GLY A 348 25.35 -21.34 0.84
CA GLY A 348 25.52 -22.79 0.75
C GLY A 348 24.40 -23.52 0.00
N MET A 349 23.62 -22.78 -0.80
CA MET A 349 22.67 -23.32 -1.76
C MET A 349 23.34 -23.50 -3.13
N HIS A 350 22.91 -24.50 -3.90
CA HIS A 350 23.56 -24.85 -5.16
C HIS A 350 22.58 -24.96 -6.33
N SER A 351 23.11 -24.71 -7.53
CA SER A 351 22.41 -24.95 -8.79
C SER A 351 22.51 -26.42 -9.15
N VAL A 352 21.47 -26.96 -9.80
CA VAL A 352 21.55 -28.32 -10.32
C VAL A 352 22.32 -28.35 -11.64
N SER A 353 22.89 -29.50 -11.98
CA SER A 353 23.52 -29.69 -13.30
C SER A 353 22.51 -29.51 -14.43
N HIS A 354 22.98 -29.08 -15.62
CA HIS A 354 22.12 -28.96 -16.81
C HIS A 354 21.43 -30.30 -17.15
N ASP A 355 22.15 -31.42 -17.06
CA ASP A 355 21.58 -32.76 -17.27
C ASP A 355 20.47 -33.09 -16.25
N THR A 356 20.61 -32.67 -15.00
CA THR A 356 19.56 -32.82 -13.98
C THR A 356 18.34 -31.97 -14.31
N LEU A 357 18.56 -30.72 -14.75
CA LEU A 357 17.49 -29.79 -15.10
C LEU A 357 16.70 -30.27 -16.33
N LEU A 358 17.38 -30.86 -17.32
CA LEU A 358 16.73 -31.51 -18.46
C LEU A 358 15.86 -32.69 -18.01
N LYS A 359 16.33 -33.54 -17.10
CA LYS A 359 15.52 -34.64 -16.55
C LYS A 359 14.30 -34.13 -15.77
N MET A 360 14.44 -33.03 -15.03
CA MET A 360 13.31 -32.38 -14.36
C MET A 360 12.28 -31.85 -15.36
N LYS A 361 12.74 -31.22 -16.45
CA LYS A 361 11.90 -30.76 -17.55
C LYS A 361 11.13 -31.93 -18.18
N GLU A 362 11.83 -32.99 -18.57
CA GLU A 362 11.22 -34.21 -19.14
C GLU A 362 10.18 -34.84 -18.20
N ALA A 363 10.42 -34.80 -16.88
CA ALA A 363 9.46 -35.29 -15.90
C ALA A 363 8.17 -34.45 -15.85
N ALA A 364 8.29 -33.12 -15.94
CA ALA A 364 7.14 -32.22 -16.00
C ALA A 364 6.37 -32.32 -17.33
N GLU A 365 7.06 -32.50 -18.46
CA GLU A 365 6.47 -32.65 -19.81
C GLU A 365 5.54 -33.87 -19.92
N LYS A 366 5.62 -34.84 -19.01
CA LYS A 366 4.64 -35.95 -18.92
C LYS A 366 3.23 -35.47 -18.58
N TYR A 367 3.08 -34.29 -17.98
CA TYR A 367 1.81 -33.76 -17.45
C TYR A 367 1.41 -32.41 -18.04
N LEU A 368 2.35 -31.70 -18.67
CA LEU A 368 2.18 -30.33 -19.17
C LEU A 368 2.70 -30.23 -20.60
N ASP A 369 1.96 -29.52 -21.45
CA ASP A 369 2.31 -29.39 -22.88
C ASP A 369 3.46 -28.40 -23.11
N HIS A 370 3.62 -27.41 -22.24
CA HIS A 370 4.64 -26.38 -22.37
C HIS A 370 5.46 -26.24 -21.10
N VAL A 371 6.65 -26.84 -21.13
CA VAL A 371 7.68 -26.71 -20.10
C VAL A 371 8.95 -26.17 -20.72
N GLU A 372 9.54 -25.13 -20.15
CA GLU A 372 10.80 -24.55 -20.62
C GLU A 372 11.75 -24.27 -19.47
N ILE A 373 13.05 -24.25 -19.78
CA ILE A 373 14.09 -23.79 -18.87
C ILE A 373 14.35 -22.31 -19.21
N ARG A 374 14.33 -21.43 -18.21
CA ARG A 374 14.53 -19.99 -18.40
C ARG A 374 15.69 -19.49 -17.55
N GLY A 375 16.51 -18.61 -18.13
CA GLY A 375 17.65 -18.00 -17.45
C GLY A 375 18.91 -18.89 -17.45
N GLU A 376 19.18 -19.60 -18.55
CA GLU A 376 20.50 -20.17 -18.83
C GLU A 376 21.52 -19.12 -19.26
#